data_AF-A0A925BXQ8-F1
#
_entry.id   AF-A0A925BXQ8-F1
#
_cell.length_a   1.000
_cell.length_b   1.000
_cell.length_c   1.000
_cell.angle_alpha   90.00
_cell.angle_beta   90.00
_cell.angle_gamma   90.00
#
_symmetry.space_group_name_H-M   'P 1'
#
loop_
_entity.id
_entity.type
_entity.pdbx_description
1 polymer ?
#
loop_
_entity_poly.entity_id
_entity_poly.type
_entity_poly.pdbx_seq_one_letter_code
_entity_poly.pdbx_strand_id
1 'polypeptide(L)'
;MIGSVSKPLTAVLMLIQVQKGLINLDNALEDYLSEFKNKPAAKVTIRQLLSHSSGIANYDIIKDFFPRVSRQNFTREDYLKVFIDSALAFPPGTHYAYSSWGYFTLGYIMERVTKKSYAKLMAEDIFRKLDMKNSGSYFHTQVVAKRATGYDYSFGGYTSADFRDQSNTMGTGDLYSTVEDLFKFHMALGNNTLLNKRLTDEMFTPGIELAQYGYGWFNKQFKYTDKDSIASNFHLGMTEGFISFIRRIPSTNSLVVILCNSSPTDFFGITGNLYKVLFNKPVILKQPVHKKMETDIEKLGVDKALSEYKKMKADSGHFYIDWISMNFVAQQLLTLKRYEDARLISENNVSDFPDKDLILVTMGNIYLALRRKDDAIIYYKRALQITPMYEEAKNRIKELESQ
;
A
#
# COMPACT_ATOMS: atom_id res chain seq x y z
N MET A 1 -1.88 12.34 6.46
CA MET A 1 -0.80 11.33 6.47
C MET A 1 -0.57 10.83 5.06
N ILE A 2 0.63 10.37 4.70
CA ILE A 2 0.92 9.84 3.35
C ILE A 2 1.15 8.32 3.32
N GLY A 3 0.96 7.63 4.45
CA GLY A 3 1.08 6.17 4.54
C GLY A 3 2.33 5.65 3.82
N SER A 4 2.18 4.60 3.03
CA SER A 4 3.31 3.96 2.33
C SER A 4 4.01 4.82 1.25
N VAL A 5 3.52 6.00 0.90
CA VAL A 5 4.33 6.99 0.14
C VAL A 5 5.55 7.46 0.97
N SER A 6 5.59 7.17 2.27
CA SER A 6 6.78 7.31 3.11
C SER A 6 7.97 6.49 2.61
N LYS A 7 7.75 5.31 1.98
CA LYS A 7 8.81 4.39 1.54
C LYS A 7 9.78 5.00 0.53
N PRO A 8 9.33 5.69 -0.53
CA PRO A 8 10.21 6.48 -1.38
C PRO A 8 11.17 7.40 -0.62
N LEU A 9 10.69 8.09 0.43
CA LEU A 9 11.52 8.99 1.22
C LEU A 9 12.48 8.19 2.11
N THR A 10 12.02 7.10 2.73
CA THR A 10 12.87 6.17 3.51
C THR A 10 13.99 5.59 2.65
N ALA A 11 13.70 5.20 1.42
CA ALA A 11 14.68 4.69 0.47
C ALA A 11 15.74 5.74 0.16
N VAL A 12 15.34 6.99 -0.14
CA VAL A 12 16.30 8.09 -0.33
C VAL A 12 17.14 8.33 0.92
N LEU A 13 16.53 8.32 2.11
CA LEU A 13 17.27 8.52 3.35
C LEU A 13 18.33 7.43 3.57
N MET A 14 17.98 6.17 3.30
CA MET A 14 18.90 5.04 3.35
C MET A 14 20.04 5.20 2.34
N LEU A 15 19.72 5.56 1.09
CA LEU A 15 20.73 5.78 0.05
C LEU A 15 21.64 6.98 0.35
N ILE A 16 21.17 8.00 1.07
CA ILE A 16 22.03 9.09 1.58
C ILE A 16 23.05 8.52 2.56
N GLN A 17 22.66 7.59 3.45
CA GLN A 17 23.61 6.96 4.38
C GLN A 17 24.58 6.03 3.65
N VAL A 18 24.14 5.36 2.58
CA VAL A 18 25.01 4.59 1.68
C VAL A 18 26.02 5.50 0.98
N GLN A 19 25.58 6.64 0.46
CA GLN A 19 26.45 7.61 -0.18
C GLN A 19 27.51 8.18 0.78
N LYS A 20 27.17 8.33 2.07
CA LYS A 20 28.10 8.74 3.13
C LYS A 20 29.08 7.62 3.54
N GLY A 21 28.96 6.42 2.99
CA GLY A 21 29.78 5.25 3.34
C GLY A 21 29.45 4.63 4.70
N LEU A 22 28.32 5.01 5.32
CA LEU A 22 27.91 4.50 6.64
C LEU A 22 27.20 3.15 6.54
N ILE A 23 26.56 2.88 5.41
CA ILE A 23 25.80 1.65 5.14
C ILE A 23 26.19 1.12 3.77
N ASN A 24 26.25 -0.20 3.62
CA ASN A 24 26.46 -0.90 2.37
C ASN A 24 25.17 -1.64 2.01
N LEU A 25 24.75 -1.56 0.75
CA LEU A 25 23.54 -2.19 0.25
C LEU A 25 23.60 -3.73 0.33
N ASP A 26 24.79 -4.29 0.24
CA ASP A 26 25.02 -5.73 0.15
C ASP A 26 25.44 -6.38 1.49
N ASN A 27 25.59 -5.57 2.54
CA ASN A 27 25.77 -6.08 3.90
C ASN A 27 24.46 -6.69 4.43
N ALA A 28 24.60 -7.70 5.29
CA ALA A 28 23.52 -8.44 5.88
C ALA A 28 22.93 -7.72 7.10
N LEU A 29 21.70 -8.08 7.50
CA LEU A 29 21.06 -7.48 8.68
C LEU A 29 21.87 -7.71 9.96
N GLU A 30 22.45 -8.90 10.11
CA GLU A 30 23.25 -9.24 11.30
C GLU A 30 24.54 -8.41 11.44
N ASP A 31 25.03 -7.81 10.35
CA ASP A 31 26.20 -6.92 10.36
C ASP A 31 25.87 -5.58 11.04
N TYR A 32 24.60 -5.15 11.00
CA TYR A 32 24.13 -3.89 11.60
C TYR A 32 23.36 -4.09 12.91
N LEU A 33 22.65 -5.21 13.04
CA LEU A 33 21.75 -5.53 14.13
C LEU A 33 22.08 -6.91 14.68
N SER A 34 22.82 -6.95 15.78
CA SER A 34 23.19 -8.19 16.48
C SER A 34 22.00 -9.08 16.85
N GLU A 35 20.82 -8.50 17.01
CA GLU A 35 19.56 -9.17 17.29
C GLU A 35 19.17 -10.20 16.21
N PHE A 36 19.61 -9.98 14.96
CA PHE A 36 19.36 -10.90 13.84
C PHE A 36 20.33 -12.08 13.76
N LYS A 37 21.39 -12.13 14.60
CA LYS A 37 22.30 -13.28 14.61
C LYS A 37 21.53 -14.56 14.94
N ASN A 38 21.74 -15.60 14.13
CA ASN A 38 21.04 -16.89 14.22
C ASN A 38 19.52 -16.80 14.02
N LYS A 39 19.01 -15.74 13.39
CA LYS A 39 17.59 -15.59 13.03
C LYS A 39 17.35 -15.91 11.56
N PRO A 40 16.12 -16.27 11.14
CA PRO A 40 15.84 -16.60 9.74
C PRO A 40 16.27 -15.53 8.74
N ALA A 41 16.13 -14.25 9.10
CA ALA A 41 16.48 -13.11 8.26
C ALA A 41 17.94 -12.62 8.41
N ALA A 42 18.82 -13.35 9.11
CA ALA A 42 20.20 -12.91 9.40
C ALA A 42 20.97 -12.44 8.16
N LYS A 43 20.85 -13.20 7.06
CA LYS A 43 21.56 -13.00 5.79
C LYS A 43 20.81 -12.12 4.78
N VAL A 44 19.65 -11.59 5.13
CA VAL A 44 18.93 -10.63 4.28
C VAL A 44 19.78 -9.37 4.15
N THR A 45 19.87 -8.79 2.95
CA THR A 45 20.65 -7.56 2.72
C THR A 45 19.78 -6.31 2.74
N ILE A 46 20.41 -5.14 2.90
CA ILE A 46 19.72 -3.83 2.82
C ILE A 46 19.04 -3.65 1.47
N ARG A 47 19.70 -4.07 0.38
CA ARG A 47 19.15 -4.10 -0.98
C ARG A 47 17.83 -4.88 -1.03
N GLN A 48 17.82 -6.07 -0.46
CA GLN A 48 16.63 -6.94 -0.47
C GLN A 48 15.47 -6.36 0.37
N LEU A 49 15.77 -5.65 1.46
CA LEU A 49 14.75 -4.90 2.19
C LEU A 49 14.13 -3.78 1.35
N LEU A 50 14.97 -2.97 0.68
CA LEU A 50 14.53 -1.83 -0.14
C LEU A 50 13.65 -2.27 -1.31
N SER A 51 13.99 -3.39 -1.97
CA SER A 51 13.28 -3.92 -3.14
C SER A 51 12.18 -4.94 -2.80
N HIS A 52 11.86 -5.16 -1.53
CA HIS A 52 10.88 -6.17 -1.09
C HIS A 52 11.17 -7.59 -1.60
N SER A 53 12.45 -7.95 -1.68
CA SER A 53 12.90 -9.30 -2.05
C SER A 53 13.54 -10.05 -0.89
N SER A 54 13.33 -9.62 0.34
CA SER A 54 13.91 -10.24 1.54
C SER A 54 13.25 -11.55 1.96
N GLY A 55 11.98 -11.76 1.60
CA GLY A 55 11.16 -12.84 2.15
C GLY A 55 10.68 -12.58 3.58
N ILE A 56 11.04 -11.46 4.22
CA ILE A 56 10.49 -11.08 5.53
C ILE A 56 8.99 -10.86 5.36
N ALA A 57 8.19 -11.54 6.18
CA ALA A 57 6.75 -11.43 6.15
C ALA A 57 6.26 -9.99 6.44
N ASN A 58 4.97 -9.77 6.24
CA ASN A 58 4.30 -8.56 6.66
C ASN A 58 3.32 -8.90 7.80
N TYR A 59 2.75 -7.87 8.43
CA TYR A 59 1.95 -8.03 9.65
C TYR A 59 0.68 -8.88 9.49
N ASP A 60 0.27 -9.21 8.27
CA ASP A 60 -0.85 -10.10 7.94
C ASP A 60 -0.68 -11.52 8.46
N ILE A 61 0.54 -11.95 8.81
CA ILE A 61 0.75 -13.25 9.48
C ILE A 61 0.29 -13.26 10.94
N ILE A 62 0.03 -12.09 11.54
CA ILE A 62 -0.44 -11.98 12.92
C ILE A 62 -1.95 -11.81 12.92
N LYS A 63 -2.63 -12.81 13.47
CA LYS A 63 -4.06 -12.72 13.78
C LYS A 63 -4.33 -11.51 14.66
N ASP A 64 -5.36 -10.74 14.29
CA ASP A 64 -5.82 -9.54 15.00
C ASP A 64 -4.74 -8.47 15.15
N PHE A 65 -3.81 -8.35 14.18
CA PHE A 65 -2.75 -7.34 14.22
C PHE A 65 -3.31 -5.93 14.42
N PHE A 66 -4.23 -5.48 13.57
CA PHE A 66 -4.80 -4.14 13.67
C PHE A 66 -5.58 -3.88 14.98
N PRO A 67 -6.58 -4.68 15.37
CA PRO A 67 -7.35 -4.41 16.58
C PRO A 67 -6.58 -4.61 17.89
N ARG A 68 -5.40 -5.26 17.87
CA ARG A 68 -4.62 -5.55 19.08
C ARG A 68 -3.19 -5.01 19.02
N VAL A 69 -2.34 -5.60 18.19
CA VAL A 69 -0.89 -5.32 18.17
C VAL A 69 -0.61 -3.90 17.70
N SER A 70 -1.28 -3.44 16.66
CA SER A 70 -1.05 -2.12 16.05
C SER A 70 -1.39 -0.94 16.97
N ARG A 71 -2.18 -1.19 18.02
CA ARG A 71 -2.59 -0.18 19.01
C ARG A 71 -1.59 -0.05 20.16
N GLN A 72 -0.62 -0.96 20.26
CA GLN A 72 0.37 -0.95 21.33
C GLN A 72 1.52 0.00 20.98
N ASN A 73 2.02 0.69 22.00
CA ASN A 73 3.25 1.46 21.92
C ASN A 73 4.45 0.53 22.09
N PHE A 74 5.42 0.61 21.18
CA PHE A 74 6.64 -0.19 21.22
C PHE A 74 7.90 0.68 21.24
N THR A 75 8.92 0.20 21.96
CA THR A 75 10.31 0.54 21.64
C THR A 75 10.70 -0.08 20.29
N ARG A 76 11.82 0.35 19.70
CA ARG A 76 12.25 -0.24 18.41
C ARG A 76 12.61 -1.72 18.56
N GLU A 77 13.29 -2.02 19.67
CA GLU A 77 13.72 -3.34 20.08
C GLU A 77 12.52 -4.25 20.33
N ASP A 78 11.49 -3.77 21.02
CA ASP A 78 10.30 -4.58 21.30
C ASP A 78 9.45 -4.81 20.05
N TYR A 79 9.33 -3.82 19.15
CA TYR A 79 8.63 -4.04 17.89
C TYR A 79 9.39 -5.02 16.99
N LEU A 80 10.72 -5.01 16.99
CA LEU A 80 11.53 -5.97 16.25
C LEU A 80 11.24 -7.42 16.69
N LYS A 81 11.08 -7.65 18.00
CA LYS A 81 10.75 -8.98 18.57
C LYS A 81 9.42 -9.54 18.06
N VAL A 82 8.51 -8.70 17.56
CA VAL A 82 7.21 -9.14 17.02
C VAL A 82 7.40 -10.05 15.80
N PHE A 83 8.47 -9.88 15.02
CA PHE A 83 8.64 -10.59 13.75
C PHE A 83 10.03 -11.21 13.53
N ILE A 84 11.02 -10.94 14.38
CA ILE A 84 12.41 -11.37 14.15
C ILE A 84 12.59 -12.89 14.02
N ASP A 85 11.71 -13.67 14.66
CA ASP A 85 11.71 -15.14 14.64
C ASP A 85 10.80 -15.74 13.56
N SER A 86 10.12 -14.92 12.77
CA SER A 86 9.24 -15.41 11.70
C SER A 86 10.03 -16.07 10.58
N ALA A 87 9.50 -17.17 10.05
CA ALA A 87 10.05 -17.81 8.86
C ALA A 87 9.98 -16.84 7.66
N LEU A 88 10.95 -16.94 6.77
CA LEU A 88 10.89 -16.23 5.49
C LEU A 88 9.86 -16.89 4.58
N ALA A 89 9.09 -16.08 3.86
CA ALA A 89 8.12 -16.54 2.87
C ALA A 89 8.81 -17.24 1.68
N PHE A 90 10.07 -16.89 1.39
CA PHE A 90 10.90 -17.46 0.33
C PHE A 90 12.38 -17.14 0.57
N PRO A 91 13.32 -17.83 -0.11
CA PRO A 91 14.75 -17.50 -0.03
C PRO A 91 15.04 -16.05 -0.50
N PRO A 92 15.84 -15.27 0.24
CA PRO A 92 16.10 -13.87 -0.11
C PRO A 92 16.63 -13.69 -1.54
N GLY A 93 16.11 -12.68 -2.25
CA GLY A 93 16.47 -12.34 -3.62
C GLY A 93 15.73 -13.14 -4.70
N THR A 94 14.91 -14.13 -4.35
CA THR A 94 14.26 -15.01 -5.35
C THR A 94 12.89 -14.54 -5.82
N HIS A 95 12.14 -13.84 -4.96
CA HIS A 95 10.77 -13.40 -5.23
C HIS A 95 10.52 -12.01 -4.67
N TYR A 96 9.37 -11.45 -5.01
CA TYR A 96 8.87 -10.20 -4.44
C TYR A 96 7.72 -10.49 -3.48
N ALA A 97 7.81 -9.96 -2.26
CA ALA A 97 6.68 -9.81 -1.35
C ALA A 97 6.83 -8.54 -0.54
N TYR A 98 5.81 -7.69 -0.61
CA TYR A 98 5.76 -6.43 0.09
C TYR A 98 5.85 -6.62 1.61
N SER A 99 6.77 -5.91 2.27
CA SER A 99 6.95 -6.01 3.72
C SER A 99 7.16 -4.66 4.39
N SER A 100 6.20 -4.28 5.24
CA SER A 100 6.33 -3.10 6.10
C SER A 100 7.39 -3.30 7.19
N TRP A 101 7.55 -4.54 7.68
CA TRP A 101 8.59 -4.88 8.66
C TRP A 101 10.00 -4.77 8.06
N GLY A 102 10.16 -5.08 6.77
CA GLY A 102 11.41 -4.82 6.06
C GLY A 102 11.77 -3.33 6.07
N TYR A 103 10.82 -2.44 5.77
CA TYR A 103 11.06 -0.99 5.80
C TYR A 103 11.23 -0.41 7.21
N PHE A 104 10.53 -0.96 8.20
CA PHE A 104 10.79 -0.63 9.61
C PHE A 104 12.25 -0.94 9.98
N THR A 105 12.74 -2.11 9.55
CA THR A 105 14.12 -2.54 9.81
C THR A 105 15.15 -1.59 9.18
N LEU A 106 14.89 -1.07 7.97
CA LEU A 106 15.74 -0.02 7.36
C LEU A 106 15.85 1.22 8.25
N GLY A 107 14.72 1.70 8.79
CA GLY A 107 14.69 2.82 9.72
C GLY A 107 15.53 2.56 10.98
N TYR A 108 15.36 1.38 11.58
CA TYR A 108 16.07 0.99 12.79
C TYR A 108 17.59 0.84 12.57
N ILE A 109 18.02 0.30 11.43
CA ILE A 109 19.44 0.23 11.05
C ILE A 109 20.06 1.63 10.98
N MET A 110 19.37 2.60 10.36
CA MET A 110 19.86 3.98 10.31
C MET A 110 20.00 4.59 11.70
N GLU A 111 19.05 4.37 12.61
CA GLU A 111 19.17 4.83 14.01
C GLU A 111 20.39 4.21 14.71
N ARG A 112 20.61 2.91 14.51
CA ARG A 112 21.70 2.16 15.14
C ARG A 112 23.08 2.55 14.66
N VAL A 113 23.23 2.80 13.36
CA VAL A 113 24.50 3.21 12.74
C VAL A 113 24.82 4.67 13.04
N THR A 114 23.82 5.56 12.93
CA THR A 114 24.06 7.02 13.03
C THR A 114 23.93 7.58 14.44
N LYS A 115 23.33 6.81 15.37
CA LYS A 115 22.94 7.26 16.72
C LYS A 115 21.98 8.47 16.72
N LYS A 116 21.28 8.71 15.61
CA LYS A 116 20.23 9.73 15.49
C LYS A 116 18.89 9.06 15.27
N SER A 117 17.82 9.64 15.80
CA SER A 117 16.47 9.13 15.50
C SER A 117 16.14 9.28 14.02
N TYR A 118 15.29 8.38 13.51
CA TYR A 118 14.81 8.38 12.13
C TYR A 118 14.14 9.71 11.77
N ALA A 119 13.32 10.25 12.69
CA ALA A 119 12.68 11.55 12.51
C ALA A 119 13.69 12.70 12.37
N LYS A 120 14.80 12.66 13.13
CA LYS A 120 15.88 13.64 13.03
C LYS A 120 16.63 13.51 11.71
N LEU A 121 16.93 12.29 11.29
CA LEU A 121 17.56 12.03 9.99
C LEU A 121 16.68 12.53 8.83
N MET A 122 15.37 12.21 8.84
CA MET A 122 14.41 12.73 7.86
C MET A 122 14.41 14.26 7.80
N ALA A 123 14.33 14.92 8.96
CA ALA A 123 14.32 16.37 9.04
C ALA A 123 15.62 17.00 8.51
N GLU A 124 16.80 16.46 8.89
CA GLU A 124 18.11 17.01 8.54
C GLU A 124 18.53 16.70 7.10
N ASP A 125 18.34 15.47 6.64
CA ASP A 125 18.88 14.98 5.37
C ASP A 125 17.90 15.13 4.19
N ILE A 126 16.60 15.27 4.45
CA ILE A 126 15.58 15.45 3.40
C ILE A 126 14.85 16.77 3.58
N PHE A 127 14.02 16.90 4.61
CA PHE A 127 13.02 17.99 4.66
C PHE A 127 13.66 19.38 4.66
N ARG A 128 14.69 19.60 5.48
CA ARG A 128 15.38 20.90 5.54
C ARG A 128 16.15 21.21 4.25
N LYS A 129 16.78 20.22 3.62
CA LYS A 129 17.56 20.43 2.38
C LYS A 129 16.67 20.74 1.19
N LEU A 130 15.44 20.21 1.19
CA LEU A 130 14.47 20.43 0.13
C LEU A 130 13.43 21.50 0.45
N ASP A 131 13.58 22.22 1.56
CA ASP A 131 12.63 23.21 2.03
C ASP A 131 11.19 22.66 2.19
N MET A 132 11.04 21.39 2.57
CA MET A 132 9.75 20.73 2.78
C MET A 132 9.19 21.06 4.17
N LYS A 133 8.72 22.30 4.35
CA LYS A 133 8.34 22.85 5.67
C LYS A 133 7.09 22.23 6.29
N ASN A 134 6.27 21.55 5.50
CA ASN A 134 5.02 20.93 5.92
C ASN A 134 5.10 19.40 5.84
N SER A 135 6.31 18.84 6.00
CA SER A 135 6.57 17.40 6.07
C SER A 135 7.27 17.01 7.36
N GLY A 136 6.95 15.82 7.87
CA GLY A 136 7.55 15.31 9.11
C GLY A 136 7.14 13.88 9.44
N SER A 137 7.83 13.25 10.39
CA SER A 137 7.35 12.03 11.04
C SER A 137 6.19 12.34 11.98
N TYR A 138 5.15 11.51 11.94
CA TYR A 138 3.95 11.68 12.75
C TYR A 138 4.06 10.94 14.09
N PHE A 139 3.64 11.61 15.16
CA PHE A 139 3.41 11.02 16.48
C PHE A 139 2.05 11.52 16.98
N HIS A 140 1.18 10.63 17.48
CA HIS A 140 -0.17 11.04 17.92
C HIS A 140 -0.16 12.08 19.07
N THR A 141 0.93 12.17 19.83
CA THR A 141 1.10 13.16 20.91
C THR A 141 1.44 14.57 20.40
N GLN A 142 1.75 14.73 19.11
CA GLN A 142 2.17 16.01 18.55
C GLN A 142 1.00 16.75 17.88
N VAL A 143 0.97 18.07 18.04
CA VAL A 143 0.06 18.94 17.29
C VAL A 143 0.73 19.35 15.98
N VAL A 144 0.16 18.91 14.86
CA VAL A 144 0.58 19.34 13.51
C VAL A 144 -0.42 20.36 13.00
N ALA A 145 0.02 21.60 12.81
CA ALA A 145 -0.83 22.66 12.30
C ALA A 145 -1.41 22.31 10.92
N LYS A 146 -2.70 22.61 10.69
CA LYS A 146 -3.42 22.36 9.43
C LYS A 146 -3.44 20.90 8.97
N ARG A 147 -3.19 19.94 9.85
CA ARG A 147 -3.32 18.52 9.54
C ARG A 147 -4.80 18.16 9.38
N ALA A 148 -5.16 17.54 8.25
CA ALA A 148 -6.49 16.98 8.06
C ALA A 148 -6.77 15.83 9.06
N THR A 149 -8.02 15.71 9.49
CA THR A 149 -8.54 14.56 10.24
C THR A 149 -8.79 13.42 9.26
N GLY A 150 -8.37 12.19 9.60
CA GLY A 150 -8.62 11.01 8.78
C GLY A 150 -9.99 10.40 9.11
N TYR A 151 -10.68 9.92 8.08
CA TYR A 151 -12.01 9.35 8.19
C TYR A 151 -12.08 7.96 7.56
N ASP A 152 -12.76 7.04 8.24
CA ASP A 152 -13.21 5.78 7.64
C ASP A 152 -14.62 6.01 7.08
N TYR A 153 -14.92 5.39 5.93
CA TYR A 153 -16.23 5.43 5.32
C TYR A 153 -16.88 4.06 5.34
N SER A 154 -18.13 4.00 5.80
CA SER A 154 -18.96 2.80 5.79
C SER A 154 -20.37 3.11 5.26
N PHE A 155 -21.22 2.08 5.09
CA PHE A 155 -22.65 2.28 4.96
C PHE A 155 -23.16 2.97 6.23
N GLY A 156 -23.52 4.25 6.12
CA GLY A 156 -23.84 5.13 7.25
C GLY A 156 -23.06 6.44 7.26
N GLY A 157 -22.02 6.56 6.44
CA GLY A 157 -21.25 7.79 6.24
C GLY A 157 -19.83 7.73 6.80
N TYR A 158 -19.29 8.90 7.13
CA TYR A 158 -17.92 9.04 7.63
C TYR A 158 -17.87 8.95 9.15
N THR A 159 -16.93 8.17 9.66
CA THR A 159 -16.53 8.16 11.07
C THR A 159 -15.07 8.56 11.20
N SER A 160 -14.64 9.06 12.36
CA SER A 160 -13.22 9.23 12.64
C SER A 160 -12.49 7.91 12.44
N ALA A 161 -11.32 7.96 11.79
CA ALA A 161 -10.54 6.76 11.54
C ALA A 161 -10.06 6.09 12.83
N ASP A 162 -9.94 4.76 12.78
CA ASP A 162 -9.47 3.99 13.93
C ASP A 162 -8.01 4.33 14.29
N PHE A 163 -7.62 4.03 15.53
CA PHE A 163 -6.31 4.31 16.05
C PHE A 163 -5.30 3.20 15.74
N ARG A 164 -4.13 3.63 15.24
CA ARG A 164 -2.89 2.86 15.21
C ARG A 164 -1.77 3.67 15.84
N ASP A 165 -0.97 3.02 16.67
CA ASP A 165 0.18 3.65 17.31
C ASP A 165 1.33 3.82 16.30
N GLN A 166 1.94 5.01 16.24
CA GLN A 166 2.96 5.33 15.24
C GLN A 166 4.31 4.64 15.49
N SER A 167 4.55 4.11 16.70
CA SER A 167 5.78 3.35 17.02
C SER A 167 6.01 2.17 16.07
N ASN A 168 4.94 1.58 15.54
CA ASN A 168 4.96 0.46 14.60
C ASN A 168 4.84 0.85 13.10
N THR A 169 5.01 2.15 12.79
CA THR A 169 4.90 2.70 11.42
C THR A 169 6.17 3.36 10.88
N MET A 170 7.24 3.47 11.69
CA MET A 170 8.51 4.10 11.30
C MET A 170 9.05 3.52 9.99
N GLY A 171 9.43 4.39 9.05
CA GLY A 171 10.05 3.99 7.79
C GLY A 171 9.07 3.41 6.77
N THR A 172 7.88 3.01 7.20
CA THR A 172 6.89 2.33 6.36
C THR A 172 5.65 3.17 6.08
N GLY A 173 5.21 4.03 7.01
CA GLY A 173 3.95 4.77 6.89
C GLY A 173 3.79 5.99 7.78
N ASP A 174 4.84 6.41 8.49
CA ASP A 174 4.77 7.41 9.56
C ASP A 174 4.75 8.86 9.09
N LEU A 175 4.98 9.16 7.80
CA LEU A 175 5.15 10.54 7.37
C LEU A 175 3.81 11.26 7.11
N TYR A 176 3.81 12.57 7.36
CA TYR A 176 2.85 13.51 6.81
C TYR A 176 3.55 14.46 5.82
N SER A 177 2.79 14.99 4.86
CA SER A 177 3.30 15.93 3.84
C SER A 177 2.16 16.69 3.18
N THR A 178 2.51 17.60 2.26
CA THR A 178 1.62 18.34 1.35
C THR A 178 1.95 18.00 -0.10
N VAL A 179 1.07 18.39 -1.04
CA VAL A 179 1.33 18.18 -2.48
C VAL A 179 2.51 19.02 -2.96
N GLU A 180 2.68 20.22 -2.41
CA GLU A 180 3.77 21.14 -2.70
C GLU A 180 5.12 20.57 -2.27
N ASP A 181 5.21 20.04 -1.06
CA ASP A 181 6.45 19.45 -0.56
C ASP A 181 6.81 18.15 -1.30
N LEU A 182 5.82 17.34 -1.67
CA LEU A 182 6.05 16.16 -2.52
C LEU A 182 6.48 16.53 -3.93
N PHE A 183 6.07 17.69 -4.44
CA PHE A 183 6.59 18.24 -5.69
C PHE A 183 8.08 18.64 -5.56
N LYS A 184 8.48 19.27 -4.46
CA LYS A 184 9.90 19.55 -4.18
C LYS A 184 10.74 18.25 -4.13
N PHE A 185 10.21 17.21 -3.49
CA PHE A 185 10.84 15.89 -3.50
C PHE A 185 10.99 15.31 -4.90
N HIS A 186 9.96 15.38 -5.74
CA HIS A 186 10.03 14.97 -7.14
C HIS A 186 11.12 15.69 -7.94
N MET A 187 11.20 17.02 -7.80
CA MET A 187 12.23 17.83 -8.46
C MET A 187 13.64 17.45 -8.00
N ALA A 188 13.82 17.18 -6.71
CA ALA A 188 15.10 16.74 -6.16
C ALA A 188 15.57 15.39 -6.72
N LEU A 189 14.64 14.45 -6.98
CA LEU A 189 14.95 13.18 -7.63
C LEU A 189 15.35 13.37 -9.10
N GLY A 190 14.62 14.20 -9.84
CA GLY A 190 14.93 14.49 -11.25
C GLY A 190 16.30 15.17 -11.42
N ASN A 191 16.67 16.03 -10.48
CA ASN A 191 17.90 16.82 -10.53
C ASN A 191 19.09 16.18 -9.79
N ASN A 192 18.96 14.96 -9.25
CA ASN A 192 20.00 14.31 -8.45
C ASN A 192 20.51 15.19 -7.28
N THR A 193 19.60 15.93 -6.63
CA THR A 193 19.97 16.91 -5.59
C THR A 193 20.44 16.26 -4.30
N LEU A 194 19.82 15.13 -3.91
CA LEU A 194 20.14 14.42 -2.67
C LEU A 194 21.06 13.20 -2.86
N LEU A 195 20.98 12.58 -4.04
CA LEU A 195 21.70 11.36 -4.39
C LEU A 195 22.47 11.59 -5.68
N ASN A 196 23.66 11.01 -5.79
CA ASN A 196 24.36 10.95 -7.06
C ASN A 196 23.58 10.13 -8.09
N LYS A 197 23.89 10.35 -9.38
CA LYS A 197 23.17 9.69 -10.48
C LYS A 197 23.15 8.16 -10.36
N ARG A 198 24.27 7.54 -9.96
CA ARG A 198 24.37 6.08 -9.83
C ARG A 198 23.34 5.54 -8.83
N LEU A 199 23.22 6.14 -7.65
CA LEU A 199 22.26 5.71 -6.63
C LEU A 199 20.82 6.07 -7.00
N THR A 200 20.59 7.18 -7.70
CA THR A 200 19.28 7.51 -8.25
C THR A 200 18.82 6.49 -9.29
N ASP A 201 19.71 6.11 -10.22
CA ASP A 201 19.42 5.07 -11.23
C ASP A 201 19.13 3.73 -10.55
N GLU A 202 19.97 3.33 -9.58
CA GLU A 202 19.82 2.09 -8.81
C GLU A 202 18.50 2.04 -8.02
N MET A 203 18.04 3.17 -7.47
CA MET A 203 16.74 3.30 -6.78
C MET A 203 15.55 2.94 -7.68
N PHE A 204 15.66 3.20 -8.99
CA PHE A 204 14.59 2.91 -9.95
C PHE A 204 14.78 1.59 -10.70
N THR A 205 15.85 0.84 -10.42
CA THR A 205 16.06 -0.50 -10.98
C THR A 205 15.28 -1.54 -10.18
N PRO A 206 14.40 -2.35 -10.81
CA PRO A 206 13.70 -3.41 -10.11
C PRO A 206 14.64 -4.42 -9.45
N GLY A 207 14.40 -4.77 -8.19
CA GLY A 207 15.13 -5.88 -7.54
C GLY A 207 14.67 -7.26 -8.03
N ILE A 208 13.42 -7.35 -8.49
CA ILE A 208 12.83 -8.51 -9.16
C ILE A 208 12.10 -7.99 -10.39
N GLU A 209 12.51 -8.43 -11.58
CA GLU A 209 12.03 -7.89 -12.85
C GLU A 209 10.51 -8.01 -12.99
N LEU A 210 9.94 -9.20 -12.71
CA LEU A 210 8.50 -9.43 -12.79
C LEU A 210 7.68 -8.53 -11.87
N ALA A 211 8.23 -8.13 -10.72
CA ALA A 211 7.54 -7.25 -9.79
C ALA A 211 7.60 -5.77 -10.22
N GLN A 212 8.63 -5.41 -10.99
CA GLN A 212 8.91 -4.05 -11.42
C GLN A 212 8.98 -3.08 -10.23
N TYR A 213 9.52 -3.52 -9.09
CA TYR A 213 9.65 -2.71 -7.87
C TYR A 213 11.11 -2.42 -7.56
N GLY A 214 11.49 -1.13 -7.61
CA GLY A 214 12.79 -0.62 -7.19
C GLY A 214 12.80 -0.32 -5.69
N TYR A 215 13.59 0.65 -5.25
CA TYR A 215 13.63 1.03 -3.84
C TYR A 215 12.52 2.05 -3.54
N GLY A 216 11.39 1.54 -3.08
CA GLY A 216 10.25 2.38 -2.70
C GLY A 216 9.37 2.80 -3.88
N TRP A 217 9.53 2.20 -5.06
CA TRP A 217 8.83 2.61 -6.28
C TRP A 217 8.41 1.42 -7.14
N PHE A 218 7.16 1.42 -7.61
CA PHE A 218 6.77 0.62 -8.76
C PHE A 218 7.14 1.35 -10.05
N ASN A 219 7.77 0.65 -10.99
CA ASN A 219 8.29 1.17 -12.25
C ASN A 219 7.52 0.53 -13.42
N LYS A 220 6.38 1.12 -13.79
CA LYS A 220 5.44 0.50 -14.75
C LYS A 220 5.05 1.44 -15.88
N GLN A 221 4.66 0.84 -17.01
CA GLN A 221 3.93 1.56 -18.05
C GLN A 221 2.53 1.91 -17.52
N PHE A 222 2.20 3.19 -17.56
CA PHE A 222 0.87 3.69 -17.24
C PHE A 222 0.09 3.91 -18.53
N LYS A 223 -0.96 3.11 -18.73
CA LYS A 223 -1.91 3.25 -19.83
C LYS A 223 -2.98 4.27 -19.45
N TYR A 224 -3.04 5.40 -20.14
CA TYR A 224 -3.98 6.50 -19.85
C TYR A 224 -5.04 6.70 -20.95
N THR A 225 -4.87 6.07 -22.10
CA THR A 225 -5.91 5.85 -23.12
C THR A 225 -5.80 4.43 -23.69
N ASP A 226 -6.69 4.01 -24.57
CA ASP A 226 -6.61 2.69 -25.21
C ASP A 226 -5.35 2.49 -26.06
N LYS A 227 -4.77 3.59 -26.56
CA LYS A 227 -3.62 3.59 -27.47
C LYS A 227 -2.35 4.18 -26.86
N ASP A 228 -2.48 4.97 -25.79
CA ASP A 228 -1.37 5.71 -25.21
C ASP A 228 -0.93 5.11 -23.86
N SER A 229 0.38 4.91 -23.72
CA SER A 229 1.01 4.51 -22.46
C SER A 229 2.35 5.24 -22.26
N ILE A 230 2.78 5.38 -21.01
CA ILE A 230 4.02 6.08 -20.67
C ILE A 230 4.72 5.47 -19.46
N ALA A 231 6.05 5.48 -19.47
CA ALA A 231 6.86 4.98 -18.38
C ALA A 231 6.69 5.88 -17.15
N SER A 232 6.46 5.26 -16.00
CA SER A 232 6.16 5.98 -14.77
C SER A 232 6.71 5.27 -13.56
N ASN A 233 7.11 6.05 -12.55
CA ASN A 233 7.37 5.53 -11.20
C ASN A 233 6.22 5.95 -10.30
N PHE A 234 5.68 5.05 -9.49
CA PHE A 234 4.60 5.39 -8.57
C PHE A 234 4.67 4.62 -7.25
N HIS A 235 3.99 5.16 -6.25
CA HIS A 235 3.71 4.46 -5.01
C HIS A 235 2.34 4.86 -4.47
N LEU A 236 1.67 3.89 -3.84
CA LEU A 236 0.40 4.07 -3.14
C LEU A 236 0.66 4.12 -1.64
N GLY A 237 -0.09 4.94 -0.92
CA GLY A 237 -0.01 5.01 0.53
C GLY A 237 -1.39 4.89 1.12
N MET A 238 -1.55 3.96 2.06
CA MET A 238 -2.73 3.85 2.88
C MET A 238 -2.30 3.78 4.34
N THR A 239 -3.03 4.50 5.18
CA THR A 239 -2.98 4.43 6.65
C THR A 239 -4.36 4.83 7.14
N GLU A 240 -4.59 4.76 8.44
CA GLU A 240 -5.89 4.93 9.11
C GLU A 240 -6.55 6.25 8.68
N GLY A 241 -7.62 6.15 7.89
CA GLY A 241 -8.35 7.31 7.35
C GLY A 241 -7.62 8.16 6.31
N PHE A 242 -6.53 7.68 5.70
CA PHE A 242 -5.82 8.40 4.65
C PHE A 242 -5.42 7.50 3.48
N ILE A 243 -5.68 8.00 2.28
CA ILE A 243 -5.14 7.48 1.03
C ILE A 243 -4.24 8.53 0.41
N SER A 244 -3.15 8.08 -0.17
CA SER A 244 -2.24 8.91 -0.93
C SER A 244 -1.71 8.17 -2.14
N PHE A 245 -1.36 8.95 -3.15
CA PHE A 245 -0.82 8.45 -4.39
C PHE A 245 0.19 9.44 -4.93
N ILE A 246 1.33 8.92 -5.39
CA ILE A 246 2.33 9.70 -6.11
C ILE A 246 2.70 8.96 -7.38
N ARG A 247 2.63 9.63 -8.54
CA ARG A 247 3.14 9.11 -9.81
C ARG A 247 3.94 10.18 -10.51
N ARG A 248 5.18 9.85 -10.86
CA ARG A 248 6.08 10.70 -11.64
C ARG A 248 6.28 10.14 -13.05
N ILE A 249 6.43 11.04 -14.00
CA ILE A 249 6.82 10.77 -15.39
C ILE A 249 8.19 11.39 -15.63
N PRO A 250 9.26 10.58 -15.64
CA PRO A 250 10.61 11.10 -15.78
C PRO A 250 10.82 11.83 -17.11
N SER A 251 10.27 11.31 -18.21
CA SER A 251 10.49 11.85 -19.56
C SER A 251 9.93 13.25 -19.78
N THR A 252 8.90 13.64 -19.02
CA THR A 252 8.26 14.97 -19.11
C THR A 252 8.43 15.79 -17.84
N ASN A 253 9.22 15.28 -16.86
CA ASN A 253 9.37 15.84 -15.53
C ASN A 253 8.03 16.27 -14.90
N SER A 254 7.03 15.39 -15.00
CA SER A 254 5.67 15.65 -14.50
C SER A 254 5.36 14.80 -13.27
N LEU A 255 4.49 15.31 -12.41
CA LEU A 255 4.06 14.65 -11.20
C LEU A 255 2.54 14.78 -11.01
N VAL A 256 1.90 13.68 -10.61
CA VAL A 256 0.57 13.68 -10.03
C VAL A 256 0.67 13.23 -8.58
N VAL A 257 0.12 14.03 -7.68
CA VAL A 257 -0.02 13.72 -6.25
C VAL A 257 -1.49 13.81 -5.88
N ILE A 258 -2.02 12.79 -5.20
CA ILE A 258 -3.37 12.77 -4.64
C ILE A 258 -3.23 12.48 -3.16
N LEU A 259 -3.81 13.34 -2.31
CA LEU A 259 -3.87 13.15 -0.87
C LEU A 259 -5.34 13.25 -0.45
N CYS A 260 -5.87 12.18 0.15
CA CYS A 260 -7.26 12.07 0.59
C CYS A 260 -7.29 11.68 2.05
N ASN A 261 -8.17 12.31 2.83
CA ASN A 261 -8.40 12.00 4.23
C ASN A 261 -9.61 11.09 4.43
N SER A 262 -9.87 10.22 3.45
CA SER A 262 -10.86 9.15 3.54
C SER A 262 -10.52 7.98 2.63
N SER A 263 -10.95 6.78 3.04
CA SER A 263 -10.97 5.57 2.21
C SER A 263 -12.42 5.08 2.09
N PRO A 264 -12.93 4.72 0.89
CA PRO A 264 -12.20 4.54 -0.36
C PRO A 264 -12.14 5.85 -1.18
N THR A 265 -11.22 5.92 -2.15
CA THR A 265 -11.17 6.98 -3.17
C THR A 265 -10.85 6.35 -4.52
N ASP A 266 -11.52 6.78 -5.61
CA ASP A 266 -11.17 6.34 -6.97
C ASP A 266 -9.88 7.01 -7.45
N PHE A 267 -8.75 6.55 -6.91
CA PHE A 267 -7.46 7.09 -7.25
C PHE A 267 -7.08 6.78 -8.71
N PHE A 268 -7.50 5.63 -9.26
CA PHE A 268 -7.14 5.22 -10.62
C PHE A 268 -7.85 6.08 -11.67
N GLY A 269 -9.16 6.31 -11.53
CA GLY A 269 -9.92 7.16 -12.43
C GLY A 269 -9.49 8.62 -12.35
N ILE A 270 -9.28 9.15 -11.13
CA ILE A 270 -8.73 10.51 -10.94
C ILE A 270 -7.36 10.63 -11.63
N THR A 271 -6.45 9.67 -11.38
CA THR A 271 -5.13 9.69 -12.02
C THR A 271 -5.24 9.61 -13.54
N GLY A 272 -6.05 8.71 -14.09
CA GLY A 272 -6.25 8.59 -15.53
C GLY A 272 -6.75 9.89 -16.18
N ASN A 273 -7.69 10.56 -15.53
CA ASN A 273 -8.23 11.84 -16.01
C ASN A 273 -7.20 12.97 -15.93
N LEU A 274 -6.46 13.09 -14.82
CA LEU A 274 -5.39 14.09 -14.70
C LEU A 274 -4.31 13.90 -15.77
N TYR A 275 -3.98 12.65 -16.10
CA TYR A 275 -3.02 12.33 -17.17
C TYR A 275 -3.55 12.68 -18.56
N LYS A 276 -4.82 12.40 -18.83
CA LYS A 276 -5.45 12.85 -20.08
C LYS A 276 -5.37 14.36 -20.22
N VAL A 277 -5.64 15.12 -19.15
CA VAL A 277 -5.46 16.59 -19.16
C VAL A 277 -4.00 16.97 -19.44
N LEU A 278 -3.03 16.37 -18.72
CA LEU A 278 -1.60 16.65 -18.92
C LEU A 278 -1.12 16.40 -20.35
N PHE A 279 -1.71 15.42 -21.05
CA PHE A 279 -1.36 15.06 -22.43
C PHE A 279 -2.38 15.55 -23.48
N ASN A 280 -3.18 16.57 -23.14
CA ASN A 280 -4.17 17.20 -24.04
C ASN A 280 -5.13 16.20 -24.70
N LYS A 281 -5.54 15.16 -23.96
CA LYS A 281 -6.55 14.18 -24.35
C LYS A 281 -7.91 14.56 -23.73
N PRO A 282 -9.03 14.25 -24.40
CA PRO A 282 -10.36 14.54 -23.87
C PRO A 282 -10.63 13.74 -22.60
N VAL A 283 -11.27 14.40 -21.62
CA VAL A 283 -11.74 13.79 -20.38
C VAL A 283 -13.26 13.76 -20.38
N ILE A 284 -13.82 12.58 -20.15
CA ILE A 284 -15.24 12.38 -19.91
C ILE A 284 -15.37 11.93 -18.45
N LEU A 285 -15.96 12.77 -17.61
CA LEU A 285 -16.22 12.42 -16.22
C LEU A 285 -17.41 11.47 -16.16
N LYS A 286 -17.16 10.25 -15.69
CA LYS A 286 -18.17 9.23 -15.47
C LYS A 286 -18.43 9.08 -13.98
N GLN A 287 -19.65 8.70 -13.63
CA GLN A 287 -20.05 8.40 -12.26
C GLN A 287 -19.64 6.97 -11.88
N PRO A 288 -19.02 6.76 -10.70
CA PRO A 288 -18.75 5.43 -10.21
C PRO A 288 -20.05 4.71 -9.84
N VAL A 289 -20.25 3.51 -10.37
CA VAL A 289 -21.42 2.70 -10.03
C VAL A 289 -21.48 2.37 -8.53
N HIS A 290 -20.33 2.12 -7.89
CA HIS A 290 -20.29 1.73 -6.47
C HIS A 290 -20.97 2.75 -5.53
N LYS A 291 -20.86 4.06 -5.81
CA LYS A 291 -21.50 5.10 -4.97
C LYS A 291 -23.02 5.06 -5.04
N LYS A 292 -23.55 4.84 -6.25
CA LYS A 292 -24.99 4.65 -6.42
C LYS A 292 -25.43 3.31 -5.82
N MET A 293 -24.63 2.25 -5.96
CA MET A 293 -24.89 0.96 -5.34
C MET A 293 -25.01 1.05 -3.81
N GLU A 294 -24.08 1.74 -3.15
CA GLU A 294 -24.15 1.96 -1.69
C GLU A 294 -25.49 2.60 -1.29
N THR A 295 -25.90 3.63 -2.02
CA THR A 295 -27.17 4.34 -1.75
C THR A 295 -28.39 3.46 -2.04
N ASP A 296 -28.38 2.73 -3.15
CA ASP A 296 -29.51 1.90 -3.59
C ASP A 296 -29.67 0.67 -2.69
N ILE A 297 -28.57 0.09 -2.18
CA ILE A 297 -28.61 -1.02 -1.22
C ILE A 297 -29.30 -0.60 0.07
N GLU A 298 -29.00 0.60 0.61
CA GLU A 298 -29.65 1.11 1.82
C GLU A 298 -31.12 1.43 1.61
N LYS A 299 -31.47 2.04 0.47
CA LYS A 299 -32.83 2.54 0.22
C LYS A 299 -33.77 1.48 -0.34
N LEU A 300 -33.27 0.57 -1.16
CA LEU A 300 -34.07 -0.32 -1.99
C LEU A 300 -33.84 -1.80 -1.65
N GLY A 301 -32.78 -2.13 -0.92
CA GLY A 301 -32.32 -3.50 -0.72
C GLY A 301 -31.45 -4.00 -1.88
N VAL A 302 -30.67 -5.05 -1.61
CA VAL A 302 -29.60 -5.53 -2.50
C VAL A 302 -30.13 -6.02 -3.87
N ASP A 303 -31.28 -6.70 -3.93
CA ASP A 303 -31.82 -7.23 -5.19
C ASP A 303 -32.23 -6.13 -6.17
N LYS A 304 -32.87 -5.07 -5.65
CA LYS A 304 -33.24 -3.91 -6.45
C LYS A 304 -32.00 -3.11 -6.84
N ALA A 305 -31.04 -2.95 -5.94
CA ALA A 305 -29.76 -2.32 -6.26
C ALA A 305 -29.02 -3.05 -7.39
N LEU A 306 -29.01 -4.39 -7.39
CA LEU A 306 -28.45 -5.19 -8.48
C LEU A 306 -29.22 -5.07 -9.80
N SER A 307 -30.52 -4.78 -9.74
CA SER A 307 -31.29 -4.47 -10.95
C SER A 307 -30.89 -3.10 -11.54
N GLU A 308 -30.67 -2.10 -10.68
CA GLU A 308 -30.14 -0.78 -11.09
C GLU A 308 -28.68 -0.86 -11.55
N TYR A 309 -27.86 -1.71 -10.93
CA TYR A 309 -26.50 -2.03 -11.36
C TYR A 309 -26.45 -2.43 -12.83
N LYS A 310 -27.33 -3.34 -13.26
CA LYS A 310 -27.38 -3.81 -14.65
C LYS A 310 -27.71 -2.69 -15.63
N LYS A 311 -28.58 -1.75 -15.24
CA LYS A 311 -28.91 -0.56 -16.06
C LYS A 311 -27.72 0.38 -16.17
N MET A 312 -27.07 0.69 -15.04
CA MET A 312 -25.87 1.54 -15.03
C MET A 312 -24.72 0.92 -15.82
N LYS A 313 -24.56 -0.40 -15.74
CA LYS A 313 -23.57 -1.15 -16.51
C LYS A 313 -23.79 -1.02 -18.02
N ALA A 314 -25.04 -1.01 -18.47
CA ALA A 314 -25.36 -0.80 -19.88
C ALA A 314 -25.08 0.64 -20.34
N ASP A 315 -25.17 1.63 -19.43
CA ASP A 315 -24.89 3.04 -19.71
C ASP A 315 -23.41 3.40 -19.46
N SER A 316 -22.54 2.82 -20.28
CA SER A 316 -21.10 3.10 -20.23
C SER A 316 -20.72 4.53 -20.61
N GLY A 317 -21.66 5.34 -21.14
CA GLY A 317 -21.45 6.75 -21.44
C GLY A 317 -21.34 7.59 -20.17
N HIS A 318 -22.21 7.32 -19.20
CA HIS A 318 -22.30 8.06 -17.95
C HIS A 318 -21.65 7.35 -16.77
N PHE A 319 -21.56 6.03 -16.78
CA PHE A 319 -21.08 5.24 -15.65
C PHE A 319 -19.81 4.46 -15.98
N TYR A 320 -19.02 4.18 -14.95
CA TYR A 320 -17.94 3.20 -15.01
C TYR A 320 -18.01 2.25 -13.82
N ILE A 321 -17.50 1.05 -14.06
CA ILE A 321 -17.45 -0.03 -13.09
C ILE A 321 -15.98 -0.46 -12.97
N ASP A 322 -15.56 -0.67 -11.74
CA ASP A 322 -14.28 -1.25 -11.43
C ASP A 322 -14.42 -2.29 -10.30
N TRP A 323 -13.61 -3.34 -10.39
CA TRP A 323 -13.68 -4.48 -9.48
C TRP A 323 -13.27 -4.13 -8.05
N ILE A 324 -12.41 -3.11 -7.86
CA ILE A 324 -11.88 -2.71 -6.55
C ILE A 324 -12.97 -2.04 -5.73
N SER A 325 -13.66 -1.06 -6.33
CA SER A 325 -14.71 -0.33 -5.64
C SER A 325 -15.92 -1.23 -5.34
N MET A 326 -16.29 -2.12 -6.26
CA MET A 326 -17.35 -3.11 -5.98
C MET A 326 -16.93 -4.11 -4.91
N ASN A 327 -15.66 -4.51 -4.87
CA ASN A 327 -15.11 -5.34 -3.80
C ASN A 327 -15.16 -4.61 -2.45
N PHE A 328 -14.89 -3.31 -2.43
CA PHE A 328 -15.02 -2.49 -1.24
C PHE A 328 -16.45 -2.45 -0.71
N VAL A 329 -17.47 -2.34 -1.59
CA VAL A 329 -18.88 -2.46 -1.20
C VAL A 329 -19.16 -3.82 -0.53
N ALA A 330 -18.68 -4.91 -1.12
CA ALA A 330 -18.85 -6.25 -0.54
C ALA A 330 -18.15 -6.39 0.83
N GLN A 331 -16.93 -5.86 0.98
CA GLN A 331 -16.19 -5.89 2.24
C GLN A 331 -16.89 -5.08 3.34
N GLN A 332 -17.44 -3.89 3.02
CA GLN A 332 -18.21 -3.13 3.99
C GLN A 332 -19.43 -3.91 4.49
N LEU A 333 -20.18 -4.55 3.58
CA LEU A 333 -21.33 -5.38 3.94
C LEU A 333 -20.90 -6.57 4.82
N LEU A 334 -19.77 -7.20 4.50
CA LEU A 334 -19.17 -8.26 5.32
C LEU A 334 -18.84 -7.76 6.74
N THR A 335 -18.21 -6.58 6.88
CA THR A 335 -17.92 -5.96 8.18
C THR A 335 -19.18 -5.64 8.98
N LEU A 336 -20.24 -5.20 8.30
CA LEU A 336 -21.56 -4.94 8.88
C LEU A 336 -22.36 -6.21 9.17
N LYS A 337 -21.76 -7.38 8.95
CA LYS A 337 -22.38 -8.70 9.12
C LYS A 337 -23.60 -8.95 8.24
N ARG A 338 -23.74 -8.19 7.15
CA ARG A 338 -24.72 -8.39 6.08
C ARG A 338 -24.19 -9.39 5.07
N TYR A 339 -23.90 -10.61 5.55
CA TYR A 339 -23.13 -11.60 4.81
C TYR A 339 -23.79 -12.02 3.49
N GLU A 340 -25.12 -12.11 3.45
CA GLU A 340 -25.85 -12.48 2.25
C GLU A 340 -25.84 -11.36 1.19
N ASP A 341 -26.00 -10.11 1.61
CA ASP A 341 -25.84 -8.96 0.71
C ASP A 341 -24.41 -8.88 0.17
N ALA A 342 -23.41 -9.11 1.02
CA ALA A 342 -22.01 -9.17 0.62
C ALA A 342 -21.77 -10.26 -0.43
N ARG A 343 -22.38 -11.45 -0.26
CA ARG A 343 -22.33 -12.57 -1.22
C ARG A 343 -22.86 -12.14 -2.57
N LEU A 344 -24.07 -11.58 -2.63
CA LEU A 344 -24.72 -11.20 -3.89
C LEU A 344 -23.94 -10.14 -4.66
N ILE A 345 -23.41 -9.13 -3.96
CA ILE A 345 -22.54 -8.11 -4.57
C ILE A 345 -21.24 -8.73 -5.07
N SER A 346 -20.59 -9.57 -4.26
CA SER A 346 -19.31 -10.19 -4.61
C SER A 346 -19.44 -11.21 -5.75
N GLU A 347 -20.53 -11.98 -5.85
CA GLU A 347 -20.81 -12.88 -6.97
C GLU A 347 -20.92 -12.12 -8.29
N ASN A 348 -21.63 -10.98 -8.30
CA ASN A 348 -21.72 -10.13 -9.49
C ASN A 348 -20.34 -9.58 -9.86
N ASN A 349 -19.54 -9.16 -8.88
CA ASN A 349 -18.19 -8.65 -9.12
C ASN A 349 -17.26 -9.74 -9.69
N VAL A 350 -17.29 -10.96 -9.14
CA VAL A 350 -16.55 -12.11 -9.69
C VAL A 350 -17.03 -12.47 -11.09
N SER A 351 -18.34 -12.44 -11.35
CA SER A 351 -18.88 -12.71 -12.69
C SER A 351 -18.38 -11.70 -13.71
N ASP A 352 -18.22 -10.44 -13.32
CA ASP A 352 -17.77 -9.37 -14.21
C ASP A 352 -16.24 -9.35 -14.37
N PHE A 353 -15.50 -9.82 -13.35
CA PHE A 353 -14.04 -9.78 -13.30
C PHE A 353 -13.45 -11.10 -12.74
N PRO A 354 -13.62 -12.24 -13.43
CA PRO A 354 -13.32 -13.57 -12.89
C PRO A 354 -11.83 -13.80 -12.59
N ASP A 355 -10.95 -13.03 -13.22
CA ASP A 355 -9.49 -13.18 -13.15
C ASP A 355 -8.83 -12.19 -12.16
N LYS A 356 -9.51 -11.91 -11.05
CA LYS A 356 -8.99 -11.02 -9.98
C LYS A 356 -8.89 -11.80 -8.67
N ASP A 357 -7.66 -12.15 -8.30
CA ASP A 357 -7.33 -12.87 -7.06
C ASP A 357 -7.91 -12.22 -5.79
N LEU A 358 -7.80 -10.90 -5.62
CA LEU A 358 -8.30 -10.21 -4.43
C LEU A 358 -9.81 -10.40 -4.21
N ILE A 359 -10.62 -10.33 -5.27
CA ILE A 359 -12.08 -10.48 -5.13
C ILE A 359 -12.47 -11.94 -4.96
N LEU A 360 -11.66 -12.87 -5.46
CA LEU A 360 -11.82 -14.30 -5.18
C LEU A 360 -11.51 -14.62 -3.72
N VAL A 361 -10.43 -14.06 -3.15
CA VAL A 361 -10.15 -14.18 -1.70
C VAL A 361 -11.26 -13.55 -0.87
N THR A 362 -11.75 -12.37 -1.26
CA THR A 362 -12.90 -11.73 -0.59
C THR A 362 -14.15 -12.61 -0.65
N MET A 363 -14.42 -13.25 -1.79
CA MET A 363 -15.52 -14.21 -1.92
C MET A 363 -15.35 -15.42 -0.99
N GLY A 364 -14.13 -15.95 -0.87
CA GLY A 364 -13.81 -17.01 0.07
C GLY A 364 -14.07 -16.62 1.53
N ASN A 365 -13.66 -15.41 1.91
CA ASN A 365 -13.90 -14.84 3.24
C ASN A 365 -15.40 -14.66 3.53
N ILE A 366 -16.20 -14.23 2.55
CA ILE A 366 -17.66 -14.10 2.66
C ILE A 366 -18.32 -15.47 2.85
N TYR A 367 -17.94 -16.47 2.05
CA TYR A 367 -18.47 -17.83 2.20
C TYR A 367 -18.12 -18.44 3.55
N LEU A 368 -16.90 -18.19 4.05
CA LEU A 368 -16.51 -18.63 5.38
C LEU A 368 -17.38 -17.98 6.47
N ALA A 369 -17.67 -16.69 6.37
CA ALA A 369 -18.58 -15.99 7.28
C ALA A 369 -20.02 -16.54 7.24
N LEU A 370 -20.46 -17.02 6.08
CA LEU A 370 -21.72 -17.74 5.87
C LEU A 370 -21.68 -19.22 6.32
N ARG A 371 -20.57 -19.68 6.89
CA ARG A 371 -20.34 -21.08 7.29
C ARG A 371 -20.39 -22.09 6.12
N ARG A 372 -20.08 -21.63 4.91
CA ARG A 372 -19.99 -22.44 3.68
C ARG A 372 -18.53 -22.77 3.37
N LYS A 373 -17.97 -23.70 4.14
CA LYS A 373 -16.52 -24.03 4.10
C LYS A 373 -16.06 -24.49 2.71
N ASP A 374 -16.78 -25.41 2.09
CA ASP A 374 -16.40 -25.99 0.79
C ASP A 374 -16.37 -24.93 -0.32
N ASP A 375 -17.38 -24.05 -0.33
CA ASP A 375 -17.41 -22.91 -1.25
C ASP A 375 -16.22 -21.97 -1.01
N ALA A 376 -15.89 -21.66 0.24
CA ALA A 376 -14.75 -20.82 0.56
C ALA A 376 -13.43 -21.40 -0.01
N ILE A 377 -13.20 -22.70 0.16
CA ILE A 377 -12.01 -23.40 -0.34
C ILE A 377 -11.91 -23.31 -1.87
N ILE A 378 -13.02 -23.45 -2.61
CA ILE A 378 -13.05 -23.32 -4.07
C ILE A 378 -12.49 -21.95 -4.49
N TYR A 379 -12.94 -20.87 -3.84
CA TYR A 379 -12.53 -19.52 -4.18
C TYR A 379 -11.07 -19.22 -3.79
N TYR A 380 -10.60 -19.70 -2.64
CA TYR A 380 -9.18 -19.61 -2.30
C TYR A 380 -8.30 -20.36 -3.30
N LYS A 381 -8.68 -21.57 -3.72
CA LYS A 381 -7.95 -22.35 -4.73
C LYS A 381 -7.92 -21.63 -6.09
N ARG A 382 -9.03 -21.02 -6.50
CA ARG A 382 -9.07 -20.17 -7.71
C ARG A 382 -8.14 -18.96 -7.60
N ALA A 383 -8.09 -18.29 -6.44
CA ALA A 383 -7.15 -17.19 -6.22
C ALA A 383 -5.69 -17.67 -6.36
N LEU A 384 -5.36 -18.86 -5.84
CA LEU A 384 -4.02 -19.46 -5.96
C LEU A 384 -3.67 -19.91 -7.39
N GLN A 385 -4.65 -20.18 -8.25
CA GLN A 385 -4.38 -20.44 -9.68
C GLN A 385 -3.89 -19.17 -10.40
N ILE A 386 -4.36 -18.00 -9.96
CA ILE A 386 -3.93 -16.70 -10.50
C ILE A 386 -2.63 -16.26 -9.84
N THR A 387 -2.57 -16.32 -8.50
CA THR A 387 -1.44 -15.88 -7.69
C THR A 387 -1.05 -17.03 -6.72
N PRO A 388 -0.20 -17.98 -7.14
CA PRO A 388 0.21 -19.14 -6.33
C PRO A 388 0.84 -18.80 -4.97
N MET A 389 1.32 -17.56 -4.82
CA MET A 389 1.95 -17.05 -3.59
C MET A 389 1.02 -16.23 -2.69
N TYR A 390 -0.30 -16.28 -2.89
CA TYR A 390 -1.25 -15.54 -2.05
C TYR A 390 -1.37 -16.18 -0.66
N GLU A 391 -0.58 -15.69 0.30
CA GLU A 391 -0.44 -16.31 1.63
C GLU A 391 -1.73 -16.37 2.45
N GLU A 392 -2.58 -15.34 2.41
CA GLU A 392 -3.89 -15.40 3.09
C GLU A 392 -4.71 -16.60 2.61
N ALA A 393 -4.80 -16.82 1.28
CA ALA A 393 -5.54 -17.93 0.71
C ALA A 393 -4.95 -19.29 1.14
N LYS A 394 -3.61 -19.43 1.14
CA LYS A 394 -2.95 -20.65 1.63
C LYS A 394 -3.25 -20.92 3.10
N ASN A 395 -3.12 -19.89 3.94
CA ASN A 395 -3.37 -19.98 5.38
C ASN A 395 -4.82 -20.37 5.66
N ARG A 396 -5.77 -19.75 4.96
CA ARG A 396 -7.20 -20.08 5.09
C ARG A 396 -7.51 -21.51 4.66
N ILE A 397 -6.96 -21.98 3.54
CA ILE A 397 -7.14 -23.38 3.12
C ILE A 397 -6.60 -24.32 4.19
N LYS A 398 -5.38 -24.09 4.68
CA LYS A 398 -4.77 -24.92 5.72
C LYS A 398 -5.57 -24.93 7.02
N GLU A 399 -6.08 -23.78 7.46
CA GLU A 399 -6.96 -23.68 8.63
C GLU A 399 -8.24 -24.50 8.45
N LEU A 400 -8.87 -24.41 7.27
CA LEU A 400 -10.14 -25.08 7.00
C LEU A 400 -10.01 -26.59 6.76
N GLU A 401 -8.92 -27.04 6.16
CA GLU A 401 -8.62 -28.47 5.96
C GLU A 401 -8.18 -29.15 7.27
N SER A 402 -7.82 -28.38 8.29
CA SER A 402 -7.44 -28.88 9.63
C SER A 402 -8.60 -29.01 10.63
N GLN A 403 -9.82 -28.60 10.26
CA GLN A 403 -11.03 -28.59 11.09
C GLN A 403 -12.11 -29.49 10.52
#